data_AF-A0A938NG10-F1
#
_entry.id   AF-A0A938NG10-F1
#
_cell.length_a   1.000
_cell.length_b   1.000
_cell.length_c   1.000
_cell.angle_alpha   90.00
_cell.angle_beta   90.00
_cell.angle_gamma   90.00
#
_symmetry.space_group_name_H-M   'P 1'
#
loop_
_entity.id
_entity.type
_entity.pdbx_description
1 polymer ?
#
loop_
_entity_poly.entity_id
_entity_poly.type
_entity_poly.pdbx_seq_one_letter_code
_entity_poly.pdbx_strand_id
1 'polypeptide(L)'
;MVARTDDRQRRAAQAASAARFAALGLLALASGACRAAGPAAPPPGGDSVFVLDAPRFAAEVRPVIVAEGCNNAACHGGGPRGSFALSPPDDPDADFDFTQAVQQVHGWDPLASPLLLKPLSREAGGVDHAGSALAGFDSTDDPGYRAIHDWILAGEWQ
;
A
#
# COMPACT_ATOMS: atom_id res chain seq x y z
N MET A 1 -60.89 18.82 -10.53
CA MET A 1 -61.17 19.86 -11.56
C MET A 1 -60.67 21.19 -11.01
N VAL A 2 -59.58 21.68 -11.61
CA VAL A 2 -58.90 23.00 -11.60
C VAL A 2 -59.35 24.13 -10.63
N ALA A 3 -58.35 24.74 -9.96
CA ALA A 3 -58.11 26.18 -9.70
C ALA A 3 -57.54 26.42 -8.27
N ARG A 4 -56.58 27.29 -7.96
CA ARG A 4 -55.85 28.34 -8.70
C ARG A 4 -54.60 28.74 -7.89
N THR A 5 -53.51 28.93 -8.62
CA THR A 5 -52.33 29.77 -8.36
C THR A 5 -52.71 31.18 -7.89
N ASP A 6 -52.18 31.69 -6.75
CA ASP A 6 -52.03 33.16 -6.54
C ASP A 6 -51.28 33.65 -5.27
N ASP A 7 -50.80 32.78 -4.36
CA ASP A 7 -50.51 33.26 -2.99
C ASP A 7 -49.04 33.64 -2.70
N ARG A 8 -48.05 33.14 -3.45
CA ARG A 8 -46.63 33.42 -3.11
C ARG A 8 -46.04 34.68 -3.73
N GLN A 9 -46.69 35.29 -4.72
CA GLN A 9 -46.22 36.55 -5.30
C GLN A 9 -46.48 37.80 -4.41
N ARG A 10 -47.08 37.63 -3.22
CA ARG A 10 -47.48 38.73 -2.32
C ARG A 10 -46.57 38.99 -1.11
N ARG A 11 -45.43 38.31 -0.96
CA ARG A 11 -44.48 38.58 0.13
C ARG A 11 -43.14 39.16 -0.35
N ALA A 12 -43.22 40.00 -1.38
CA ALA A 12 -42.28 41.09 -1.55
C ALA A 12 -42.63 42.20 -0.55
N ALA A 13 -41.58 42.81 -0.01
CA ALA A 13 -41.55 44.07 0.72
C ALA A 13 -41.76 44.02 2.24
N GLN A 14 -40.93 44.86 2.90
CA GLN A 14 -40.87 45.22 4.32
C GLN A 14 -39.95 44.29 5.14
N ALA A 15 -38.81 44.71 5.69
CA ALA A 15 -38.35 46.05 5.99
C ALA A 15 -36.81 46.14 6.03
N ALA A 16 -36.31 47.33 5.69
CA ALA A 16 -34.92 47.73 5.67
C ALA A 16 -34.37 48.01 7.09
N SER A 17 -33.07 47.75 7.30
CA SER A 17 -32.06 48.79 7.55
C SER A 17 -30.85 48.27 8.32
N ALA A 18 -29.69 48.60 7.76
CA ALA A 18 -28.48 49.07 8.44
C ALA A 18 -27.89 48.25 9.59
N ALA A 19 -26.73 47.63 9.33
CA ALA A 19 -25.54 47.82 10.16
C ALA A 19 -24.29 47.39 9.39
N ARG A 20 -23.42 48.36 9.11
CA ARG A 20 -22.05 48.15 8.67
C ARG A 20 -21.23 47.71 9.89
N PHE A 21 -20.61 46.53 9.84
CA PHE A 21 -19.44 46.24 10.65
C PHE A 21 -18.41 45.52 9.79
N ALA A 22 -17.31 46.23 9.53
CA ALA A 22 -16.07 45.65 9.07
C ALA A 22 -15.43 44.88 10.24
N ALA A 23 -15.03 43.64 9.99
CA ALA A 23 -14.03 42.95 10.78
C ALA A 23 -13.26 41.99 9.86
N LEU A 24 -12.03 42.38 9.53
CA LEU A 24 -11.01 41.55 8.92
C LEU A 24 -10.48 40.52 9.93
N GLY A 25 -10.10 39.34 9.43
CA GLY A 25 -9.16 38.41 10.07
C GLY A 25 -9.85 37.22 10.78
N LEU A 26 -9.38 35.98 10.71
CA LEU A 26 -8.17 35.37 10.16
C LEU A 26 -8.61 34.07 9.42
N LEU A 27 -8.18 33.87 8.18
CA LEU A 27 -8.16 32.54 7.57
C LEU A 27 -6.96 31.79 8.17
N ALA A 28 -7.20 30.87 9.10
CA ALA A 28 -6.19 29.91 9.54
C ALA A 28 -5.97 28.89 8.43
N LEU A 29 -5.05 29.19 7.50
CA LEU A 29 -4.48 28.18 6.62
C LEU A 29 -3.69 27.19 7.49
N ALA A 30 -4.29 26.03 7.76
CA ALA A 30 -3.55 24.89 8.26
C ALA A 30 -2.59 24.43 7.15
N SER A 31 -1.37 24.97 7.17
CA SER A 31 -0.25 24.47 6.38
C SER A 31 0.12 23.09 6.90
N GLY A 32 -0.58 22.06 6.42
CA GLY A 32 -0.12 20.68 6.50
C GLY A 32 1.19 20.60 5.73
N ALA A 33 2.31 20.65 6.45
CA ALA A 33 3.60 20.40 5.88
C ALA A 33 3.64 18.93 5.42
N CYS A 34 3.44 18.70 4.12
CA CYS A 34 3.96 17.50 3.49
C CYS A 34 5.46 17.49 3.77
N ARG A 35 5.90 16.65 4.71
CA ARG A 35 7.32 16.27 4.76
C ARG A 35 7.58 15.54 3.45
N ALA A 36 8.20 16.24 2.50
CA ALA A 36 8.88 15.56 1.41
C ALA A 36 9.87 14.59 2.06
N ALA A 37 9.74 13.30 1.79
CA ALA A 37 10.77 12.34 2.12
C ALA A 37 12.06 12.87 1.49
N GLY A 38 13.06 13.18 2.32
CA GLY A 38 14.37 13.56 1.82
C GLY A 38 14.98 12.43 1.00
N PRO A 39 15.96 12.71 0.12
CA PRO A 39 16.69 11.65 -0.57
C PRO A 39 17.20 10.64 0.46
N ALA A 40 16.97 9.35 0.20
CA ALA A 40 17.44 8.27 1.05
C ALA A 40 18.95 8.46 1.29
N ALA A 41 19.36 8.41 2.57
CA ALA A 41 20.76 8.50 2.92
C ALA A 41 21.54 7.40 2.18
N PRO A 42 22.77 7.67 1.70
CA PRO A 42 23.60 6.60 1.15
C PRO A 42 23.79 5.51 2.21
N PRO A 43 23.73 4.23 1.84
CA PRO A 43 23.86 3.14 2.80
C PRO A 43 25.19 3.22 3.55
N PRO A 44 25.26 2.68 4.78
CA PRO A 44 26.53 2.52 5.46
C PRO A 44 27.51 1.72 4.58
N GLY A 45 28.79 2.05 4.60
CA GLY A 45 29.81 1.28 3.89
C GLY A 45 30.29 0.11 4.72
N GLY A 46 30.41 -1.09 4.13
CA GLY A 46 31.09 -2.27 4.68
C GLY A 46 30.38 -2.93 5.88
N ASP A 47 30.14 -4.24 5.78
CA ASP A 47 29.48 -5.12 6.77
C ASP A 47 28.02 -4.82 7.12
N SER A 48 27.45 -3.73 6.60
CA SER A 48 26.05 -3.41 6.87
C SER A 48 25.10 -4.39 6.19
N VAL A 49 24.11 -4.86 6.93
CA VAL A 49 23.06 -5.77 6.42
C VAL A 49 21.71 -5.07 6.43
N PHE A 50 20.91 -5.33 5.40
CA PHE A 50 19.52 -4.86 5.34
C PHE A 50 18.64 -5.84 6.11
N VAL A 51 18.09 -5.40 7.23
CA VAL A 51 17.34 -6.23 8.18
C VAL A 51 15.84 -5.95 8.06
N LEU A 52 15.06 -7.02 7.95
CA LEU A 52 13.60 -7.00 7.85
C LEU A 52 12.97 -7.56 9.13
N ASP A 53 11.78 -7.07 9.48
CA ASP A 53 11.09 -7.40 10.73
C ASP A 53 10.29 -8.71 10.59
N ALA A 54 10.75 -9.79 11.24
CA ALA A 54 10.09 -11.10 11.23
C ALA A 54 8.71 -11.11 11.91
N PRO A 55 8.52 -10.55 13.13
CA PRO A 55 7.19 -10.41 13.72
C PRO A 55 6.17 -9.71 12.82
N ARG A 56 6.56 -8.61 12.16
CA ARG A 56 5.73 -7.86 11.22
C ARG A 56 5.44 -8.67 9.97
N PHE A 57 6.41 -9.40 9.43
CA PHE A 57 6.19 -10.31 8.31
C PHE A 57 5.10 -11.34 8.65
N ALA A 58 5.21 -12.01 9.79
CA ALA A 58 4.26 -13.03 10.20
C ALA A 58 2.85 -12.47 10.42
N ALA A 59 2.73 -11.23 10.91
CA ALA A 59 1.46 -10.58 11.21
C ALA A 59 0.78 -9.91 10.00
N GLU A 60 1.56 -9.31 9.08
CA GLU A 60 1.04 -8.43 8.03
C GLU A 60 1.26 -8.99 6.62
N VAL A 61 2.42 -9.59 6.35
CA VAL A 61 2.81 -10.00 5.00
C VAL A 61 2.39 -11.43 4.70
N ARG A 62 2.66 -12.36 5.61
CA ARG A 62 2.35 -13.77 5.44
C ARG A 62 0.86 -14.05 5.21
N PRO A 63 -0.09 -13.38 5.90
CA PRO A 63 -1.51 -13.54 5.59
C PRO A 63 -1.86 -13.13 4.15
N VAL A 64 -1.22 -12.10 3.60
CA VAL A 64 -1.40 -11.69 2.19
C VAL A 64 -0.92 -12.79 1.26
N ILE A 65 0.29 -13.31 1.48
CA ILE A 65 0.85 -14.41 0.69
C ILE A 65 -0.09 -15.62 0.64
N VAL A 66 -0.70 -15.97 1.78
CA VAL A 66 -1.65 -17.08 1.88
C VAL A 66 -2.99 -16.75 1.22
N ALA A 67 -3.51 -15.54 1.42
CA ALA A 67 -4.79 -15.10 0.85
C ALA A 67 -4.76 -15.04 -0.68
N GLU A 68 -3.64 -14.58 -1.25
CA GLU A 68 -3.39 -14.60 -2.70
C GLU A 68 -3.09 -16.01 -3.25
N GLY A 69 -3.07 -17.02 -2.37
CA GLY A 69 -2.82 -18.41 -2.73
C GLY A 69 -1.40 -18.66 -3.22
N CYS A 70 -0.44 -17.75 -2.99
CA CYS A 70 0.94 -17.91 -3.45
C CYS A 70 1.58 -19.20 -2.91
N ASN A 71 1.20 -19.61 -1.70
CA ASN A 71 1.69 -20.81 -1.05
C ASN A 71 0.98 -22.10 -1.46
N ASN A 72 0.16 -22.09 -2.53
CA ASN A 72 -0.44 -23.34 -3.04
C ASN A 72 0.63 -24.25 -3.68
N ALA A 73 0.38 -25.57 -3.67
CA ALA A 73 1.37 -26.57 -4.13
C ALA A 73 1.75 -26.49 -5.63
N ALA A 74 0.86 -25.94 -6.48
CA ALA A 74 1.16 -25.73 -7.89
C ALA A 74 2.06 -24.51 -8.10
N CYS A 75 1.98 -23.54 -7.20
CA CYS A 75 2.85 -22.37 -7.08
C CYS A 75 3.95 -22.68 -6.05
N HIS A 76 4.15 -21.85 -5.03
CA HIS A 76 5.33 -21.91 -4.17
C HIS A 76 5.21 -22.87 -2.96
N GLY A 77 4.07 -23.51 -2.74
CA GLY A 77 3.84 -24.40 -1.60
C GLY A 77 4.58 -25.73 -1.69
N GLY A 78 5.33 -26.08 -0.65
CA GLY A 78 5.95 -27.41 -0.52
C GLY A 78 7.16 -27.65 -1.41
N GLY A 79 7.78 -26.59 -1.93
CA GLY A 79 9.06 -26.66 -2.63
C GLY A 79 9.31 -25.46 -3.55
N PRO A 80 10.54 -25.31 -4.07
CA PRO A 80 10.89 -24.16 -4.89
C PRO A 80 10.14 -24.15 -6.23
N ARG A 81 9.68 -22.96 -6.62
CA ARG A 81 9.37 -22.60 -8.01
C ARG A 81 10.20 -21.38 -8.38
N GLY A 82 11.14 -21.57 -9.30
CA GLY A 82 12.23 -20.62 -9.47
C GLY A 82 13.08 -20.55 -8.19
N SER A 83 13.35 -19.33 -7.72
CA SER A 83 14.15 -19.05 -6.52
C SER A 83 13.34 -18.90 -5.22
N PHE A 84 12.02 -19.10 -5.26
CA PHE A 84 11.14 -18.84 -4.13
C PHE A 84 10.34 -20.08 -3.73
N ALA A 85 10.34 -20.38 -2.44
CA ALA A 85 9.62 -21.49 -1.82
C ALA A 85 8.84 -20.97 -0.61
N LEU A 86 7.69 -21.58 -0.36
CA LEU A 86 6.83 -21.31 0.80
C LEU A 86 6.39 -22.64 1.42
N SER A 87 6.15 -22.60 2.72
CA SER A 87 5.49 -23.67 3.45
C SER A 87 4.09 -23.91 2.85
N PRO A 88 3.66 -25.16 2.67
CA PRO A 88 2.35 -25.45 2.12
C PRO A 88 1.23 -25.10 3.13
N PRO A 89 -0.03 -24.92 2.68
CA PRO A 89 -1.10 -24.43 3.55
C PRO A 89 -1.46 -25.39 4.70
N ASP A 90 -1.22 -26.68 4.52
CA ASP A 90 -1.48 -27.75 5.49
C ASP A 90 -0.34 -28.00 6.48
N ASP A 91 0.85 -27.44 6.22
CA ASP A 91 2.01 -27.47 7.12
C ASP A 91 2.69 -26.09 7.17
N PRO A 92 2.03 -25.09 7.79
CA PRO A 92 2.50 -23.70 7.79
C PRO A 92 3.74 -23.49 8.66
N ASP A 93 4.77 -22.84 8.10
CA ASP A 93 6.01 -22.46 8.80
C ASP A 93 6.37 -20.99 8.49
N ALA A 94 6.11 -20.09 9.45
CA ALA A 94 6.32 -18.66 9.27
C ALA A 94 7.81 -18.26 9.27
N ASP A 95 8.67 -18.98 9.98
CA ASP A 95 10.10 -18.68 10.05
C ASP A 95 10.81 -19.10 8.76
N PHE A 96 10.42 -20.25 8.22
CA PHE A 96 10.80 -20.67 6.87
C PHE A 96 10.35 -19.66 5.83
N ASP A 97 9.06 -19.29 5.81
CA ASP A 97 8.49 -18.34 4.85
C ASP A 97 9.20 -16.98 4.91
N PHE A 98 9.47 -16.48 6.13
CA PHE A 98 10.22 -15.24 6.34
C PHE A 98 11.61 -15.33 5.71
N THR A 99 12.36 -16.40 6.02
CA THR A 99 13.70 -16.61 5.50
C THR A 99 13.71 -16.64 3.97
N GLN A 100 12.71 -17.26 3.34
CA GLN A 100 12.56 -17.30 1.88
C GLN A 100 12.19 -15.93 1.31
N ALA A 101 11.30 -15.19 1.96
CA ALA A 101 10.87 -13.86 1.54
C ALA A 101 12.02 -12.84 1.58
N VAL A 102 12.87 -12.89 2.60
CA VAL A 102 14.08 -12.04 2.72
C VAL A 102 15.00 -12.21 1.51
N GLN A 103 15.15 -13.44 0.97
CA GLN A 103 15.97 -13.68 -0.22
C GLN A 103 15.41 -13.05 -1.50
N GLN A 104 14.13 -12.62 -1.50
CA GLN A 104 13.49 -11.96 -2.63
C GLN A 104 13.48 -10.42 -2.48
N VAL A 105 14.22 -9.87 -1.52
CA VAL A 105 14.31 -8.41 -1.27
C VAL A 105 15.68 -7.88 -1.66
N HIS A 106 15.68 -6.80 -2.44
CA HIS A 106 16.89 -6.06 -2.81
C HIS A 106 17.07 -4.87 -1.88
N GLY A 107 17.83 -5.00 -0.79
CA GLY A 107 17.97 -3.91 0.20
C GLY A 107 18.51 -2.57 -0.37
N TRP A 108 19.29 -2.61 -1.45
CA TRP A 108 19.85 -1.41 -2.10
C TRP A 108 18.85 -0.70 -3.03
N ASP A 109 17.86 -1.42 -3.53
CA ASP A 109 16.72 -0.87 -4.29
C ASP A 109 15.47 -1.68 -3.93
N PRO A 110 14.85 -1.36 -2.77
CA PRO A 110 13.78 -2.18 -2.23
C PRO A 110 12.57 -2.25 -3.17
N LEU A 111 12.34 -1.24 -4.00
CA LEU A 111 11.24 -1.22 -4.98
C LEU A 111 11.52 -2.11 -6.20
N ALA A 112 12.78 -2.44 -6.48
CA ALA A 112 13.15 -3.42 -7.50
C ALA A 112 13.11 -4.88 -7.00
N SER A 113 12.62 -5.12 -5.78
CA SER A 113 12.55 -6.45 -5.19
C SER A 113 11.60 -7.38 -5.96
N PRO A 114 12.03 -8.62 -6.32
CA PRO A 114 11.16 -9.61 -6.93
C PRO A 114 9.87 -9.87 -6.15
N LEU A 115 9.91 -9.78 -4.82
CA LEU A 115 8.74 -9.96 -3.95
C LEU A 115 7.62 -8.93 -4.21
N LEU A 116 7.96 -7.76 -4.77
CA LEU A 116 6.99 -6.74 -5.20
C LEU A 116 6.64 -6.88 -6.68
N LEU A 117 7.64 -7.07 -7.53
CA LEU A 117 7.46 -6.96 -8.98
C LEU A 117 6.81 -8.20 -9.61
N LYS A 118 7.07 -9.39 -9.07
CA LYS A 118 6.52 -10.65 -9.62
C LYS A 118 5.01 -10.78 -9.39
N PRO A 119 4.43 -10.44 -8.22
CA PRO A 119 2.98 -10.54 -8.05
C PRO A 119 2.20 -9.34 -8.62
N LEU A 120 2.86 -8.25 -9.04
CA LEU A 120 2.20 -7.08 -9.62
C LEU A 120 1.91 -7.26 -11.11
N SER A 121 0.75 -6.77 -11.58
CA SER A 121 0.37 -6.81 -13.00
C SER A 121 1.34 -6.01 -13.86
N ARG A 122 1.50 -6.40 -15.14
CA ARG A 122 2.40 -5.67 -16.05
C ARG A 122 1.92 -4.24 -16.29
N GLU A 123 0.60 -4.04 -16.33
CA GLU A 123 -0.06 -2.75 -16.49
C GLU A 123 0.25 -1.81 -15.33
N ALA A 124 0.44 -2.35 -14.12
CA ALA A 124 0.87 -1.61 -12.94
C ALA A 124 2.39 -1.52 -12.77
N GLY A 125 3.19 -2.02 -13.73
CA GLY A 125 4.65 -1.94 -13.70
C GLY A 125 5.35 -3.18 -13.12
N GLY A 126 4.63 -4.28 -12.92
CA GLY A 126 5.20 -5.58 -12.58
C GLY A 126 5.95 -6.25 -13.73
N VAL A 127 6.46 -7.45 -13.47
CA VAL A 127 7.28 -8.23 -14.42
C VAL A 127 6.72 -9.64 -14.61
N ASP A 128 7.21 -10.34 -15.64
CA ASP A 128 6.80 -11.70 -15.98
C ASP A 128 6.86 -12.66 -14.77
N HIS A 129 5.71 -13.23 -14.40
CA HIS A 129 5.55 -14.29 -13.41
C HIS A 129 5.22 -15.61 -14.13
N ALA A 130 6.06 -16.64 -13.97
CA ALA A 130 5.82 -17.94 -14.57
C ALA A 130 4.92 -18.79 -13.67
N GLY A 131 3.86 -19.37 -14.23
CA GLY A 131 2.71 -19.87 -13.47
C GLY A 131 1.46 -19.11 -13.94
N SER A 132 0.26 -19.57 -13.64
CA SER A 132 -0.99 -18.99 -14.18
C SER A 132 -1.05 -17.46 -14.13
N ALA A 133 -1.78 -16.86 -15.08
CA ALA A 133 -1.95 -15.42 -15.35
C ALA A 133 -2.51 -14.53 -14.23
N LEU A 134 -2.49 -14.98 -12.97
CA LEU A 134 -2.81 -14.17 -11.81
C LEU A 134 -1.52 -13.51 -11.34
N ALA A 135 -1.24 -12.32 -11.88
CA ALA A 135 -0.60 -11.32 -11.04
C ALA A 135 -1.54 -11.12 -9.85
N GLY A 136 -1.07 -11.34 -8.62
CA GLY A 136 -1.88 -11.21 -7.41
C GLY A 136 -2.39 -9.78 -7.18
N PHE A 137 -1.73 -8.77 -7.75
CA PHE A 137 -2.09 -7.37 -7.55
C PHE A 137 -2.26 -6.63 -8.87
N ASP A 138 -3.43 -6.00 -9.06
CA ASP A 138 -3.73 -5.19 -10.26
C ASP A 138 -3.14 -3.78 -10.19
N SER A 139 -2.73 -3.31 -9.00
CA SER A 139 -2.24 -1.96 -8.76
C SER A 139 -1.32 -1.91 -7.54
N THR A 140 -0.42 -0.93 -7.50
CA THR A 140 0.37 -0.60 -6.30
C THR A 140 -0.47 -0.02 -5.16
N ASP A 141 -1.73 0.33 -5.43
CA ASP A 141 -2.69 0.74 -4.40
C ASP A 141 -3.37 -0.43 -3.69
N ASP A 142 -3.20 -1.66 -4.21
CA ASP A 142 -3.78 -2.86 -3.62
C ASP A 142 -3.33 -3.03 -2.15
N PRO A 143 -4.24 -3.34 -1.21
CA PRO A 143 -3.88 -3.49 0.20
C PRO A 143 -2.83 -4.56 0.46
N GLY A 144 -2.88 -5.69 -0.27
CA GLY A 144 -1.92 -6.77 -0.16
C GLY A 144 -0.54 -6.34 -0.69
N TYR A 145 -0.51 -5.66 -1.83
CA TYR A 145 0.73 -5.06 -2.34
C TYR A 145 1.33 -4.09 -1.33
N ARG A 146 0.51 -3.19 -0.77
CA ARG A 146 0.94 -2.19 0.23
C ARG A 146 1.52 -2.83 1.48
N ALA A 147 0.92 -3.91 1.99
CA ALA A 147 1.46 -4.60 3.16
C ALA A 147 2.89 -5.13 2.93
N ILE A 148 3.14 -5.73 1.76
CA ILE A 148 4.48 -6.22 1.38
C ILE A 148 5.44 -5.04 1.18
N HIS A 149 4.99 -4.01 0.45
CA HIS A 149 5.75 -2.80 0.18
C HIS A 149 6.19 -2.09 1.47
N ASP A 150 5.26 -1.86 2.39
CA ASP A 150 5.51 -1.11 3.61
C ASP A 150 6.37 -1.90 4.61
N TRP A 151 6.33 -3.23 4.56
CA TRP A 151 7.26 -4.09 5.30
C TRP A 151 8.67 -3.99 4.73
N ILE A 152 8.83 -4.07 3.40
CA ILE A 152 10.13 -3.93 2.73
C ILE A 152 10.74 -2.55 2.98
N LEU A 153 9.96 -1.46 2.86
CA LEU A 153 10.44 -0.10 3.07
C LEU A 153 10.75 0.24 4.53
N ALA A 154 10.22 -0.53 5.47
CA ALA A 154 10.56 -0.40 6.88
C ALA A 154 11.85 -1.15 7.26
N GLY A 155 12.48 -1.85 6.32
CA GLY A 155 13.78 -2.48 6.56
C GLY A 155 14.86 -1.45 6.90
N GLU A 156 15.77 -1.84 7.77
CA GLU A 156 16.81 -0.96 8.31
C GLU A 156 18.20 -1.51 7.98
N TRP A 157 19.14 -0.61 7.67
CA TRP A 157 20.55 -0.98 7.58
C TRP A 157 21.17 -1.00 8.98
N GLN A 158 21.78 -2.13 9.35
CA GLN A 158 22.48 -2.35 10.61
C GLN A 158 23.96 -2.58 10.37
#